data_AF-A0A1I6XPA7-F1
#
_entry.id   AF-A0A1I6XPA7-F1
#
_cell.length_a   1.000
_cell.length_b   1.000
_cell.length_c   1.000
_cell.angle_alpha   90.00
_cell.angle_beta   90.00
_cell.angle_gamma   90.00
#
_symmetry.space_group_name_H-M   'P 1'
#
loop_
_entity.id
_entity.type
_entity.pdbx_description
1 polymer ?
#
loop_
_entity_poly.entity_id
_entity_poly.type
_entity_poly.pdbx_seq_one_letter_code
_entity_poly.pdbx_strand_id
1 'polypeptide(L)'
;MTPEELAAVRGRLEGFAAEVFAPLARTDQRDKGATYLRGLLLDGRRKSMQPMAERLGVDHQGLQQFVSTSTWPVEAVRRRLAHRAVKAIAPDAWVVDDTG
;
A
#
# COMPACT_ATOMS: atom_id res chain seq x y z
N MET A 1 8.24 -9.69 5.54
CA MET A 1 9.52 -9.62 4.82
C MET A 1 10.55 -8.95 5.69
N THR A 2 11.78 -9.43 5.63
CA THR A 2 12.91 -8.79 6.29
C THR A 2 13.23 -7.44 5.61
N PRO A 3 13.94 -6.52 6.29
CA PRO A 3 14.40 -5.28 5.67
C PRO A 3 15.23 -5.50 4.40
N GLU A 4 16.02 -6.57 4.36
CA GLU A 4 16.87 -6.94 3.22
C GLU A 4 16.04 -7.37 2.01
N GLU A 5 15.05 -8.24 2.22
CA GLU A 5 14.11 -8.64 1.17
C GLU A 5 13.32 -7.45 0.62
N LEU A 6 12.91 -6.52 1.51
CA LEU A 6 12.22 -5.31 1.10
C LEU A 6 13.13 -4.39 0.28
N ALA A 7 14.40 -4.27 0.66
CA ALA A 7 15.39 -3.52 -0.10
C ALA A 7 15.59 -4.12 -1.51
N ALA A 8 15.66 -5.45 -1.62
CA ALA A 8 15.81 -6.16 -2.89
C ALA A 8 14.66 -5.90 -3.87
N VAL A 9 13.43 -5.70 -3.38
CA VAL A 9 12.25 -5.43 -4.23
C VAL A 9 11.86 -3.95 -4.31
N ARG A 10 12.66 -3.03 -3.74
CA ARG A 10 12.31 -1.61 -3.58
C ARG A 10 11.82 -0.96 -4.86
N GLY A 11 12.56 -1.08 -5.97
CA GLY A 11 12.18 -0.47 -7.24
C GLY A 11 10.87 -1.04 -7.81
N ARG A 12 10.64 -2.35 -7.64
CA ARG A 12 9.39 -3.01 -8.04
C ARG A 12 8.21 -2.52 -7.19
N LEU A 13 8.43 -2.34 -5.89
CA LEU A 13 7.42 -1.82 -4.97
C LEU A 13 7.10 -0.34 -5.24
N GLU A 14 8.11 0.47 -5.57
CA GLU A 14 7.93 1.87 -5.95
C GLU A 14 7.18 2.01 -7.27
N GLY A 15 7.51 1.20 -8.29
CA GLY A 15 6.74 1.14 -9.53
C GLY A 15 5.28 0.70 -9.30
N PHE A 16 5.07 -0.30 -8.43
CA PHE A 16 3.73 -0.71 -8.03
C PHE A 16 2.95 0.42 -7.34
N ALA A 17 3.57 1.12 -6.38
CA ALA A 17 2.95 2.21 -5.65
C ALA A 17 2.62 3.39 -6.59
N ALA A 18 3.55 3.75 -7.48
CA ALA A 18 3.36 4.79 -8.47
C ALA A 18 2.19 4.48 -9.42
N GLU A 19 2.07 3.21 -9.84
CA GLU A 19 0.93 2.76 -10.63
C GLU A 19 -0.36 2.84 -9.81
N VAL A 20 -0.45 2.14 -8.68
CA VAL A 20 -1.72 2.02 -7.94
C VAL A 20 -2.22 3.37 -7.41
N PHE A 21 -1.29 4.24 -6.97
CA PHE A 21 -1.60 5.56 -6.41
C PHE A 21 -1.56 6.71 -7.40
N ALA A 22 -1.38 6.47 -8.70
CA ALA A 22 -1.45 7.53 -9.71
C ALA A 22 -2.68 8.46 -9.61
N PRO A 23 -3.89 8.00 -9.20
CA PRO A 23 -5.04 8.87 -9.05
C PRO A 23 -4.97 9.87 -7.89
N LEU A 24 -4.08 9.68 -6.92
CA LEU A 24 -3.87 10.66 -5.85
C LEU A 24 -3.27 11.92 -6.49
N ALA A 25 -3.94 13.05 -6.37
CA ALA A 25 -3.51 14.28 -7.03
C ALA A 25 -2.17 14.80 -6.46
N ARG A 26 -2.00 14.71 -5.15
CA ARG A 26 -0.86 15.30 -4.45
C ARG A 26 0.31 14.33 -4.32
N THR A 27 1.52 14.83 -4.56
CA THR A 27 2.76 14.04 -4.45
C THR A 27 2.99 13.53 -3.05
N ASP A 28 2.78 14.37 -2.03
CA ASP A 28 2.99 13.99 -0.63
C ASP A 28 2.04 12.86 -0.18
N GLN A 29 0.80 12.84 -0.67
CA GLN A 29 -0.12 11.71 -0.46
C GLN A 29 0.40 10.41 -1.09
N ARG A 30 0.97 10.48 -2.30
CA ARG A 30 1.59 9.31 -2.96
C ARG A 30 2.80 8.81 -2.17
N ASP A 31 3.63 9.72 -1.65
CA ASP A 31 4.82 9.37 -0.85
C ASP A 31 4.43 8.72 0.49
N LYS A 32 3.38 9.22 1.14
CA LYS A 32 2.82 8.59 2.35
C LYS A 32 2.21 7.23 2.04
N GLY A 33 1.51 7.08 0.92
CA GLY A 33 1.01 5.78 0.46
C GLY A 33 2.13 4.76 0.22
N ALA A 34 3.22 5.17 -0.44
CA ALA A 34 4.39 4.30 -0.65
C ALA A 34 5.06 3.92 0.68
N THR A 35 5.17 4.86 1.62
CA THR A 35 5.70 4.63 2.96
C THR A 35 4.84 3.63 3.74
N TYR A 36 3.51 3.79 3.69
CA TYR A 36 2.56 2.89 4.32
C TYR A 36 2.64 1.47 3.73
N LEU A 37 2.73 1.32 2.40
CA LEU A 37 2.91 0.02 1.75
C LEU A 37 4.20 -0.70 2.19
N ARG A 38 5.32 0.02 2.28
CA ARG A 38 6.58 -0.54 2.81
C ARG A 38 6.39 -1.05 4.24
N GLY A 39 5.71 -0.27 5.07
CA GLY A 39 5.43 -0.64 6.46
C GLY A 39 4.53 -1.85 6.63
N LEU A 40 3.59 -2.08 5.70
CA LEU A 40 2.74 -3.28 5.66
C LEU A 40 3.49 -4.55 5.27
N LEU A 41 4.55 -4.45 4.47
CA LEU A 41 5.33 -5.59 3.97
C LEU A 41 6.47 -5.99 4.93
N LEU A 42 6.94 -5.05 5.75
CA LEU A 42 7.89 -5.37 6.83
C LEU A 42 7.25 -6.29 7.86
N ASP A 43 8.05 -7.25 8.33
CA ASP A 43 7.61 -8.14 9.40
C ASP A 43 7.23 -7.38 10.67
N GLY A 44 6.12 -7.80 11.28
CA GLY A 44 5.62 -7.22 12.51
C GLY A 44 4.31 -7.86 12.95
N ARG A 45 4.19 -8.17 14.25
CA ARG A 45 2.98 -8.80 14.81
C ARG A 45 1.74 -7.89 14.75
N ARG A 46 1.92 -6.58 14.61
CA ARG A 46 0.85 -5.58 14.59
C ARG A 46 0.94 -4.71 13.35
N LYS A 47 -0.18 -4.60 12.64
CA LYS A 47 -0.39 -3.70 11.48
C LYS A 47 -0.86 -2.29 11.89
N SER A 48 -0.75 -1.92 13.17
CA SER A 48 -1.10 -0.59 13.65
C SER A 48 -0.03 0.45 13.28
N MET A 49 -0.42 1.73 13.28
CA MET A 49 0.42 2.83 12.79
C MET A 49 1.70 3.02 13.60
N GLN A 50 1.62 2.96 14.92
CA GLN A 50 2.76 3.22 15.80
C GLN A 50 3.89 2.18 15.65
N PRO A 51 3.66 0.86 15.75
CA PRO A 51 4.71 -0.13 15.47
C PRO A 51 5.27 -0.06 14.05
N MET A 52 4.44 0.31 13.07
CA MET A 52 4.88 0.49 11.69
C MET A 52 5.82 1.69 11.56
N ALA A 53 5.46 2.81 12.20
CA ALA A 53 6.24 4.03 12.20
C ALA A 53 7.60 3.85 12.88
N GLU A 54 7.63 3.14 14.01
CA GLU A 54 8.86 2.77 14.72
C GLU A 54 9.81 1.97 13.82
N ARG A 55 9.31 0.95 13.10
CA ARG A 55 10.12 0.16 12.16
C ARG A 55 10.66 0.97 10.98
N LEU A 56 9.89 1.95 10.52
CA LEU A 56 10.23 2.79 9.37
C LEU A 56 11.04 4.03 9.75
N GLY A 57 11.19 4.35 11.04
CA GLY A 57 11.81 5.59 11.51
C GLY A 57 11.05 6.84 11.08
N VAL A 58 9.71 6.77 10.96
CA VAL A 58 8.85 7.88 10.53
C VAL A 58 7.88 8.27 11.65
N ASP A 59 7.21 9.41 11.50
CA ASP A 59 6.12 9.78 12.39
C ASP A 59 4.83 8.96 12.11
N HIS A 60 4.24 8.42 13.18
CA HIS A 60 3.03 7.61 13.15
C HIS A 60 1.78 8.44 12.82
N GLN A 61 1.73 9.72 13.20
CA GLN A 61 0.56 10.56 12.93
C GLN A 61 0.40 10.76 11.42
N GLY A 62 1.50 10.95 10.68
CA GLY A 62 1.44 11.03 9.22
C GLY A 62 0.88 9.76 8.55
N LEU A 63 1.19 8.56 9.06
CA LEU A 63 0.62 7.31 8.57
C LEU A 63 -0.86 7.19 8.91
N GLN A 64 -1.22 7.57 10.14
CA GLN A 64 -2.61 7.57 10.60
C GLN A 64 -3.46 8.51 9.75
N GLN A 65 -3.04 9.77 9.60
CA GLN A 65 -3.73 10.77 8.78
C GLN A 65 -3.86 10.36 7.32
N PHE A 66 -2.85 9.66 6.77
CA PHE A 66 -2.95 9.10 5.43
C PHE A 66 -4.11 8.12 5.30
N VAL A 67 -4.28 7.20 6.24
CA VAL A 67 -5.32 6.16 6.16
C VAL A 67 -6.70 6.66 6.64
N SER A 68 -6.76 7.55 7.62
CA SER A 68 -8.01 7.97 8.26
C SER A 68 -8.64 9.23 7.65
N THR A 69 -7.83 10.14 7.12
CA THR A 69 -8.26 11.53 6.89
C THR A 69 -7.89 12.05 5.51
N SER A 70 -6.93 11.43 4.83
CA SER A 70 -6.57 11.85 3.48
C SER A 70 -7.70 11.57 2.51
N THR A 71 -7.97 12.56 1.67
CA THR A 71 -8.86 12.40 0.52
C THR A 71 -8.18 11.48 -0.49
N TRP A 72 -8.62 10.23 -0.54
CA TRP A 72 -8.18 9.25 -1.53
C TRP A 72 -9.36 8.73 -2.37
N PRO A 73 -9.22 8.67 -3.71
CA PRO A 73 -10.25 8.15 -4.60
C PRO A 73 -10.24 6.61 -4.55
N VAL A 74 -10.86 6.05 -3.51
CA VAL A 74 -10.82 4.61 -3.19
C VAL A 74 -11.20 3.75 -4.40
N GLU A 75 -12.25 4.15 -5.12
CA GLU A 75 -12.76 3.43 -6.28
C GLU A 75 -11.74 3.40 -7.42
N ALA A 76 -11.05 4.51 -7.67
CA ALA A 76 -10.03 4.60 -8.72
C ALA A 76 -8.80 3.75 -8.37
N VAL A 77 -8.36 3.80 -7.10
CA VAL A 77 -7.25 2.99 -6.60
C VAL A 77 -7.60 1.49 -6.65
N ARG A 78 -8.78 1.10 -6.16
CA ARG A 78 -9.26 -0.29 -6.20
C ARG A 78 -9.40 -0.82 -7.62
N ARG A 79 -9.94 -0.02 -8.55
CA ARG A 79 -10.06 -0.41 -9.96
C ARG A 79 -8.70 -0.70 -10.60
N ARG A 80 -7.70 0.14 -10.35
CA ARG A 80 -6.33 -0.07 -10.85
C ARG A 80 -5.71 -1.33 -10.26
N LEU A 81 -5.88 -1.54 -8.96
CA LEU A 81 -5.43 -2.76 -8.30
C LEU A 81 -6.11 -4.01 -8.90
N ALA A 82 -7.41 -3.96 -9.14
CA ALA A 82 -8.16 -5.05 -9.76
C ALA A 82 -7.66 -5.36 -11.18
N HIS A 83 -7.52 -4.36 -12.05
CA HIS A 83 -6.97 -4.56 -13.40
C HIS A 83 -5.57 -5.18 -13.37
N ARG A 84 -4.71 -4.71 -12.45
CA ARG A 84 -3.37 -5.27 -12.29
C ARG A 84 -3.41 -6.71 -11.80
N ALA A 85 -4.29 -7.03 -10.84
CA ALA A 85 -4.45 -8.39 -10.32
C ALA A 85 -4.93 -9.36 -11.40
N VAL A 86 -5.93 -8.97 -12.21
CA VAL A 86 -6.42 -9.76 -13.35
C VAL A 86 -5.27 -10.08 -14.31
N LYS A 87 -4.47 -9.08 -14.67
CA LYS A 87 -3.33 -9.26 -15.59
C LYS A 87 -2.24 -10.15 -14.99
N ALA A 88 -1.98 -10.06 -13.69
CA ALA A 88 -0.91 -10.79 -13.03
C ALA A 88 -1.28 -12.26 -12.73
N ILE A 89 -2.54 -12.51 -12.38
CA ILE A 89 -3.03 -13.83 -11.96
C ILE A 89 -3.56 -14.60 -13.17
N ALA A 90 -4.15 -13.92 -14.16
CA ALA A 90 -4.88 -14.52 -15.28
C ALA A 90 -5.88 -15.60 -14.82
N PRO A 91 -6.87 -15.23 -13.97
CA PRO A 91 -7.71 -16.21 -13.31
C PRO A 91 -8.69 -16.90 -14.27
N ASP A 92 -8.84 -18.22 -14.13
CA ASP A 92 -9.85 -19.02 -14.83
C ASP A 92 -11.25 -18.92 -14.21
N ALA A 93 -11.33 -18.56 -12.92
CA ALA A 93 -12.57 -18.45 -12.16
C ALA A 93 -12.49 -17.38 -11.07
N TRP A 94 -13.66 -16.92 -10.62
CA TRP A 94 -13.81 -15.93 -9.55
C TRP A 94 -14.56 -16.53 -8.36
N VAL A 95 -14.08 -16.26 -7.15
CA VAL A 95 -14.81 -16.52 -5.90
C VAL A 95 -15.37 -15.20 -5.41
N VAL A 96 -16.68 -15.13 -5.22
CA VAL A 96 -17.39 -13.95 -4.71
C VAL A 96 -18.05 -14.34 -3.40
N ASP A 97 -17.70 -13.64 -2.33
CA ASP A 97 -18.20 -13.86 -0.98
C ASP A 97 -18.30 -12.49 -0.28
N ASP A 98 -19.30 -12.34 0.58
CA ASP A 98 -19.45 -11.15 1.42
C ASP A 98 -18.77 -11.42 2.77
N THR A 99 -17.68 -10.71 3.05
CA THR A 99 -17.02 -10.76 4.37
C THR A 99 -17.88 -10.08 5.42
N GLY A 100 -18.35 -10.85 6.41
CA GLY A 100 -18.95 -10.37 7.67
C GLY A 100 -17.94 -9.91 8.71
#